data_AF-A0A4W2HY51-F1
#
_entry.id   AF-A0A4W2HY51-F1
#
_cell.length_a   1.000
_cell.length_b   1.000
_cell.length_c   1.000
_cell.angle_alpha   90.00
_cell.angle_beta   90.00
_cell.angle_gamma   90.00
#
_symmetry.space_group_name_H-M   'P 1'
#
loop_
_entity.id
_entity.type
_entity.pdbx_description
1 polymer ?
#
loop_
_entity_poly.entity_id
_entity_poly.type
_entity_poly.pdbx_seq_one_letter_code
_entity_poly.pdbx_strand_id
1 'polypeptide(L)'
;MEMEKEFEQIDRAGSWAAIYQDIRHEASDFPCRVAKLPKNKNRNRYRDVSPFDHSRIKLHQEDNDYINASLIKMEEAQRSYILTQGPLPNTCGHFWEMVWEQKSRGVVMLNRVMEKGSLKCAQYWPQKEEREMVFEDTNLKLTLISEDIKSYYTVRQLELENLMSRETREILHFHYTTWPDFGVPESPASFLNFLFKVRESGSLSREHGPIVVHCSAGIGRSGTFCLADTCLLLMDKRKDPSSVDIKKVLLEMRKFRMGLIQTADQLRFSYLAVIEGAKFIMGDSSVQEQWKELSHEDLEPPPEHVPPPPRPPKRVLEPHNGKCKEFFPNHQWVKDDTEEEDKEDGPVQEATRAPLNAPCSLESASQDTEVRRRVVGADPAQGEPSLPAEERDQPLSHWKPFLVNVCVATVLTAGAYLCYRFLFSSNIQ
;
A
#
# COMPACT_ATOMS: atom_id res chain seq x y z
N MET A 1 8.95 32.25 5.55
CA MET A 1 9.91 31.11 5.60
C MET A 1 10.52 30.90 4.21
N GLU A 2 11.72 30.32 4.07
CA GLU A 2 12.31 30.07 2.73
C GLU A 2 11.42 29.18 1.86
N MET A 3 10.78 28.17 2.44
CA MET A 3 9.84 27.29 1.73
C MET A 3 8.59 28.01 1.19
N GLU A 4 8.12 29.08 1.83
CA GLU A 4 7.00 29.89 1.33
C GLU A 4 7.42 30.67 0.08
N LYS A 5 8.64 31.22 0.10
CA LYS A 5 9.21 31.91 -1.07
C LYS A 5 9.38 30.95 -2.24
N GLU A 6 9.91 29.75 -1.97
CA GLU A 6 10.01 28.68 -2.97
C GLU A 6 8.62 28.33 -3.52
N PHE A 7 7.64 28.10 -2.64
CA PHE A 7 6.26 27.79 -3.03
C PHE A 7 5.68 28.87 -3.96
N GLU A 8 5.72 30.14 -3.56
CA GLU A 8 5.20 31.26 -4.35
C GLU A 8 5.92 31.42 -5.69
N GLN A 9 7.22 31.12 -5.75
CA GLN A 9 7.99 31.15 -6.98
C GLN A 9 7.53 30.04 -7.94
N ILE A 10 7.39 28.81 -7.44
CA ILE A 10 6.94 27.66 -8.25
C ILE A 10 5.51 27.90 -8.73
N ASP A 11 4.63 28.41 -7.87
CA ASP A 11 3.20 28.64 -8.16
C ASP A 11 3.02 29.76 -9.20
N ARG A 12 3.74 30.89 -9.05
CA ARG A 12 3.73 31.98 -10.05
C ARG A 12 4.28 31.54 -11.41
N ALA A 13 5.28 30.66 -11.41
CA ALA A 13 5.85 30.12 -12.63
C ALA A 13 5.03 28.97 -13.25
N GLY A 14 4.02 28.44 -12.55
CA GLY A 14 3.24 27.28 -13.01
C GLY A 14 4.08 26.01 -13.19
N SER A 15 5.17 25.86 -12.41
CA SER A 15 6.24 24.90 -12.68
C SER A 15 6.18 23.59 -11.85
N TRP A 16 5.08 23.36 -11.11
CA TRP A 16 4.90 22.18 -10.26
C TRP A 16 5.11 20.84 -10.99
N ALA A 17 4.67 20.75 -12.24
CA ALA A 17 4.85 19.54 -13.04
C ALA A 17 6.33 19.25 -13.30
N ALA A 18 7.13 20.27 -13.64
CA ALA A 18 8.57 20.12 -13.88
C ALA A 18 9.31 19.72 -12.60
N ILE A 19 9.08 20.43 -11.49
CA ILE A 19 9.67 20.10 -10.18
C ILE A 19 9.33 18.68 -9.76
N TYR A 20 8.08 18.25 -9.94
CA TYR A 20 7.68 16.88 -9.64
C TYR A 20 8.37 15.85 -10.55
N GLN A 21 8.57 16.15 -11.83
CA GLN A 21 9.33 15.27 -12.72
C GLN A 21 10.80 15.18 -12.30
N ASP A 22 11.44 16.28 -11.91
CA ASP A 22 12.85 16.26 -11.46
C ASP A 22 13.02 15.31 -10.27
N ILE A 23 12.13 15.37 -9.28
CA ILE A 23 12.12 14.43 -8.15
C ILE A 23 11.91 12.97 -8.58
N ARG A 24 11.17 12.72 -9.68
CA ARG A 24 11.04 11.37 -10.24
C ARG A 24 12.33 10.89 -10.91
N HIS A 25 13.06 11.78 -11.58
CA HIS A 25 14.34 11.44 -12.22
C HIS A 25 15.46 11.22 -11.19
N GLU A 26 15.47 12.00 -10.11
CA GLU A 26 16.47 11.89 -9.03
C GLU A 26 16.18 10.77 -8.03
N ALA A 27 14.98 10.21 -8.03
CA ALA A 27 14.59 9.17 -7.08
C ALA A 27 15.48 7.93 -7.20
N SER A 28 15.86 7.38 -6.05
CA SER A 28 16.63 6.14 -6.01
C SER A 28 15.83 4.95 -6.55
N ASP A 29 16.53 4.05 -7.23
CA ASP A 29 15.99 2.76 -7.68
C ASP A 29 16.76 1.63 -7.00
N PHE A 30 16.03 0.72 -6.38
CA PHE A 30 16.59 -0.43 -5.66
C PHE A 30 15.87 -1.72 -6.08
N PRO A 31 16.51 -2.89 -5.93
CA PRO A 31 15.90 -4.16 -6.34
C PRO A 31 14.61 -4.48 -5.57
N CYS A 32 13.64 -5.07 -6.29
CA CYS A 32 12.36 -5.59 -5.76
C CYS A 32 12.22 -7.10 -6.05
N ARG A 33 13.30 -7.87 -5.94
CA ARG A 33 13.38 -9.26 -6.43
C ARG A 33 12.34 -10.16 -5.75
N VAL A 34 12.17 -10.06 -4.43
CA VAL A 34 11.22 -10.89 -3.67
C VAL A 34 9.78 -10.61 -4.10
N ALA A 35 9.46 -9.33 -4.31
CA ALA A 35 8.14 -8.90 -4.74
C ALA A 35 7.75 -9.41 -6.14
N LYS A 36 8.74 -9.63 -7.02
CA LYS A 36 8.53 -10.10 -8.39
C LYS A 36 8.53 -11.63 -8.54
N LEU A 37 8.78 -12.39 -7.47
CA LEU A 37 8.70 -13.86 -7.54
C LEU A 37 7.29 -14.32 -7.93
N PRO A 38 7.14 -15.37 -8.77
CA PRO A 38 5.83 -15.85 -9.20
C PRO A 38 4.87 -16.17 -8.06
N LYS A 39 5.37 -16.76 -6.96
CA LYS A 39 4.57 -17.09 -5.75
C LYS A 39 3.99 -15.88 -5.03
N ASN A 40 4.52 -14.68 -5.27
CA ASN A 40 4.09 -13.43 -4.64
C ASN A 40 3.20 -12.58 -5.55
N LYS A 41 2.91 -13.03 -6.78
CA LYS A 41 2.08 -12.28 -7.74
C LYS A 41 0.70 -11.94 -7.16
N ASN A 42 0.06 -12.87 -6.46
CA ASN A 42 -1.25 -12.68 -5.83
C ASN A 42 -1.21 -11.92 -4.49
N ARG A 43 -0.01 -11.54 -3.99
CA ARG A 43 0.17 -10.70 -2.81
C ARG A 43 0.41 -9.22 -3.16
N ASN A 44 0.42 -8.90 -4.46
CA ASN A 44 0.61 -7.54 -4.98
C ASN A 44 -0.68 -7.03 -5.64
N ARG A 45 -1.20 -5.90 -5.15
CA ARG A 45 -2.40 -5.27 -5.75
C ARG A 45 -2.10 -4.66 -7.11
N TYR A 46 -0.91 -4.06 -7.27
CA TYR A 46 -0.48 -3.40 -8.49
C TYR A 46 0.88 -3.96 -8.93
N ARG A 47 1.02 -4.24 -10.24
CA ARG A 47 2.24 -4.84 -10.81
C ARG A 47 3.45 -3.92 -10.72
N ASP A 48 3.20 -2.62 -10.82
CA ASP A 48 4.13 -1.51 -10.89
C ASP A 48 4.46 -0.88 -9.52
N VAL A 49 3.86 -1.38 -8.43
CA VAL A 49 4.15 -0.91 -7.06
C VAL A 49 4.63 -2.06 -6.21
N SER A 50 5.90 -2.02 -5.79
CA SER A 50 6.54 -3.10 -5.03
C SER A 50 7.44 -2.51 -3.94
N PRO A 51 7.59 -3.18 -2.78
CA PRO A 51 8.58 -2.79 -1.79
C PRO A 51 9.98 -3.13 -2.28
N PHE A 52 10.97 -2.31 -1.94
CA PHE A 52 12.38 -2.64 -2.15
C PHE A 52 12.81 -3.76 -1.20
N ASP A 53 13.73 -4.61 -1.64
CA ASP A 53 14.16 -5.79 -0.87
C ASP A 53 14.80 -5.41 0.47
N HIS A 54 15.52 -4.27 0.53
CA HIS A 54 16.26 -3.84 1.73
C HIS A 54 15.37 -3.20 2.81
N SER A 55 14.17 -2.72 2.45
CA SER A 55 13.25 -2.02 3.34
C SER A 55 11.92 -2.73 3.52
N ARG A 56 11.66 -3.84 2.80
CA ARG A 56 10.41 -4.59 2.94
C ARG A 56 10.23 -5.11 4.37
N ILE A 57 9.00 -5.12 4.84
CA ILE A 57 8.65 -5.89 6.04
C ILE A 57 8.65 -7.38 5.69
N LYS A 58 9.14 -8.19 6.63
CA LYS A 58 9.14 -9.64 6.56
C LYS A 58 8.22 -10.16 7.66
N LEU A 59 7.26 -10.99 7.29
CA LEU A 59 6.42 -11.71 8.25
C LEU A 59 7.25 -12.82 8.90
N HIS A 60 6.99 -13.15 10.17
CA HIS A 60 7.68 -14.24 10.85
C HIS A 60 7.05 -15.62 10.55
N GLN A 61 6.85 -15.89 9.26
CA GLN A 61 6.36 -17.17 8.74
C GLN A 61 7.47 -17.91 7.97
N GLU A 62 7.57 -19.22 8.14
CA GLU A 62 8.59 -20.05 7.47
C GLU A 62 8.31 -20.24 5.96
N ASP A 63 7.03 -20.35 5.56
CA ASP A 63 6.65 -20.63 4.16
C ASP A 63 6.83 -19.42 3.23
N ASN A 64 6.26 -18.26 3.62
CA ASN A 64 6.33 -17.05 2.81
C ASN A 64 6.28 -15.75 3.65
N ASP A 65 7.46 -15.18 3.89
CA ASP A 65 7.66 -13.92 4.63
C ASP A 65 7.16 -12.65 3.90
N TYR A 66 6.58 -12.77 2.70
CA TYR A 66 6.31 -11.62 1.85
C TYR A 66 4.98 -10.92 2.16
N ILE A 67 5.07 -9.62 2.39
CA ILE A 67 3.97 -8.66 2.34
C ILE A 67 4.42 -7.40 1.57
N ASN A 68 3.53 -6.77 0.79
CA ASN A 68 3.84 -5.52 0.10
C ASN A 68 3.79 -4.33 1.06
N ALA A 69 4.79 -4.23 1.92
CA ALA A 69 4.96 -3.18 2.91
C ALA A 69 6.43 -2.77 3.02
N SER A 70 6.71 -1.50 3.31
CA SER A 70 8.06 -0.95 3.44
C SER A 70 8.20 -0.19 4.75
N LEU A 71 9.28 -0.44 5.49
CA LEU A 71 9.70 0.36 6.63
C LEU A 71 10.41 1.62 6.12
N ILE A 72 9.81 2.78 6.37
CA ILE A 72 10.43 4.08 6.12
C ILE A 72 11.00 4.58 7.45
N LYS A 73 12.33 4.63 7.54
CA LYS A 73 13.05 5.03 8.75
C LYS A 73 13.68 6.41 8.55
N MET A 74 13.05 7.44 9.10
CA MET A 74 13.56 8.81 9.05
C MET A 74 14.48 9.06 10.24
N GLU A 75 15.78 8.82 10.05
CA GLU A 75 16.75 8.79 11.15
C GLU A 75 16.86 10.13 11.88
N GLU A 76 16.99 11.23 11.15
CA GLU A 76 17.09 12.56 11.73
C GLU A 76 15.81 12.96 12.48
N ALA A 77 14.65 12.69 11.88
CA ALA A 77 13.34 12.94 12.50
C ALA A 77 13.06 11.96 13.67
N GLN A 78 13.80 10.85 13.76
CA GLN A 78 13.60 9.76 14.71
C GLN A 78 12.13 9.29 14.72
N ARG A 79 11.60 9.08 13.51
CA ARG A 79 10.26 8.58 13.23
C ARG A 79 10.35 7.46 12.21
N SER A 80 9.57 6.41 12.43
CA SER A 80 9.43 5.32 11.47
C SER A 80 7.97 5.11 11.12
N TYR A 81 7.73 4.72 9.88
CA TYR A 81 6.40 4.38 9.36
C TYR A 81 6.49 3.06 8.61
N ILE A 82 5.40 2.29 8.60
CA ILE A 82 5.22 1.19 7.65
C ILE A 82 4.23 1.66 6.59
N LEU A 83 4.70 1.84 5.35
CA LEU A 83 3.81 2.12 4.22
C LEU A 83 3.48 0.82 3.48
N THR A 84 2.19 0.53 3.34
CA THR A 84 1.70 -0.71 2.74
C THR A 84 0.55 -0.45 1.77
N GLN A 85 0.28 -1.40 0.87
CA GLN A 85 -0.90 -1.36 0.01
C GLN A 85 -2.18 -1.59 0.83
N GLY A 86 -3.34 -1.18 0.29
CA GLY A 86 -4.63 -1.60 0.80
C GLY A 86 -4.76 -3.12 0.69
N PRO A 87 -5.01 -3.86 1.79
CA PRO A 87 -5.05 -5.32 1.79
C PRO A 87 -5.92 -5.89 0.67
N LEU A 88 -5.47 -7.02 0.10
CA LEU A 88 -6.26 -7.86 -0.78
C LEU A 88 -7.07 -8.85 0.08
N PRO A 89 -8.13 -9.47 -0.47
CA PRO A 89 -8.90 -10.47 0.29
C PRO A 89 -8.04 -11.58 0.88
N ASN A 90 -7.01 -12.05 0.15
CA ASN A 90 -6.07 -13.09 0.58
C ASN A 90 -4.86 -12.55 1.36
N THR A 91 -4.85 -11.28 1.76
CA THR A 91 -3.75 -10.69 2.54
C THR A 91 -4.22 -9.89 3.75
N CYS A 92 -5.48 -10.05 4.18
CA CYS A 92 -5.97 -9.43 5.40
C CYS A 92 -5.31 -10.03 6.65
N GLY A 93 -5.16 -11.37 6.72
CA GLY A 93 -4.43 -12.04 7.81
C GLY A 93 -2.99 -11.55 7.90
N HIS A 94 -2.25 -11.63 6.79
CA HIS A 94 -0.88 -11.09 6.68
C HIS A 94 -0.74 -9.62 7.13
N PHE A 95 -1.75 -8.78 6.86
CA PHE A 95 -1.73 -7.37 7.29
C PHE A 95 -1.80 -7.25 8.81
N TRP A 96 -2.68 -8.01 9.47
CA TRP A 96 -2.80 -7.98 10.92
C TRP A 96 -1.66 -8.70 11.64
N GLU A 97 -1.09 -9.73 11.02
CA GLU A 97 0.16 -10.35 11.46
C GLU A 97 1.30 -9.34 11.46
N MET A 98 1.47 -8.57 10.38
CA MET A 98 2.43 -7.47 10.35
C MET A 98 2.18 -6.45 11.47
N VAL A 99 0.93 -6.00 11.68
CA VAL A 99 0.59 -5.07 12.77
C VAL A 99 0.98 -5.64 14.13
N TRP A 100 0.70 -6.93 14.36
CA TRP A 100 1.05 -7.65 15.59
C TRP A 100 2.57 -7.76 15.79
N GLU A 101 3.30 -8.29 14.82
CA GLU A 101 4.73 -8.54 14.92
C GLU A 101 5.54 -7.25 15.06
N GLN A 102 5.14 -6.21 14.33
CA GLN A 102 5.81 -4.91 14.36
C GLN A 102 5.39 -4.07 15.57
N LYS A 103 4.48 -4.56 16.42
CA LYS A 103 3.99 -3.88 17.64
C LYS A 103 3.41 -2.50 17.35
N SER A 104 2.75 -2.34 16.21
CA SER A 104 2.12 -1.08 15.81
C SER A 104 0.90 -0.80 16.69
N ARG A 105 0.76 0.43 17.17
CA ARG A 105 -0.42 0.88 17.94
C ARG A 105 -1.52 1.45 17.04
N GLY A 106 -1.14 2.02 15.90
CA GLY A 106 -2.07 2.73 15.03
C GLY A 106 -2.00 2.27 13.58
N VAL A 107 -3.14 2.37 12.91
CA VAL A 107 -3.31 2.19 11.45
C VAL A 107 -3.96 3.44 10.88
N VAL A 108 -3.34 4.08 9.90
CA VAL A 108 -3.88 5.22 9.16
C VAL A 108 -4.32 4.75 7.77
N MET A 109 -5.62 4.82 7.51
CA MET A 109 -6.26 4.48 6.24
C MET A 109 -6.70 5.75 5.52
N LEU A 110 -6.14 6.01 4.33
CA LEU A 110 -6.36 7.25 3.57
C LEU A 110 -7.22 7.04 2.32
N ASN A 111 -7.96 5.93 2.23
CA ASN A 111 -8.83 5.63 1.10
C ASN A 111 -10.17 5.04 1.55
N ARG A 112 -11.16 5.05 0.67
CA ARG A 112 -12.37 4.24 0.85
C ARG A 112 -12.19 2.84 0.27
N VAL A 113 -12.95 1.87 0.77
CA VAL A 113 -12.97 0.48 0.25
C VAL A 113 -13.26 0.49 -1.25
N MET A 114 -14.25 1.30 -1.66
CA MET A 114 -14.61 1.53 -3.06
C MET A 114 -14.40 2.99 -3.45
N GLU A 115 -13.75 3.23 -4.58
CA GLU A 115 -13.57 4.57 -5.15
C GLU A 115 -13.82 4.53 -6.65
N LYS A 116 -14.63 5.46 -7.16
CA LYS A 116 -14.99 5.53 -8.61
C LYS A 116 -15.51 4.17 -9.14
N GLY A 117 -16.27 3.44 -8.32
CA GLY A 117 -16.87 2.14 -8.67
C GLY A 117 -15.90 0.95 -8.66
N SER A 118 -14.66 1.12 -8.19
CA SER A 118 -13.65 0.05 -8.13
C SER A 118 -13.24 -0.27 -6.70
N LEU A 119 -13.04 -1.55 -6.39
CA LEU A 119 -12.51 -2.00 -5.09
C LEU A 119 -11.02 -1.67 -4.95
N LYS A 120 -10.72 -0.74 -4.06
CA LYS A 120 -9.37 -0.20 -3.81
C LYS A 120 -8.67 -0.83 -2.61
N CYS A 121 -9.43 -1.43 -1.72
CA CYS A 121 -9.00 -2.11 -0.50
C CYS A 121 -10.04 -3.17 -0.14
N ALA A 122 -9.65 -4.28 0.47
CA ALA A 122 -10.60 -5.21 1.08
C ALA A 122 -11.22 -4.59 2.35
N GLN A 123 -12.38 -5.09 2.76
CA GLN A 123 -12.92 -4.85 4.10
C GLN A 123 -12.11 -5.69 5.09
N TYR A 124 -11.05 -5.10 5.67
CA TYR A 124 -10.08 -5.83 6.50
C TYR A 124 -10.29 -5.62 8.01
N TRP A 125 -11.35 -4.91 8.39
CA TRP A 125 -11.76 -4.68 9.77
C TRP A 125 -13.27 -4.95 9.93
N PRO A 126 -13.75 -5.38 11.11
CA PRO A 126 -15.17 -5.61 11.34
C PRO A 126 -15.97 -4.32 11.27
N GLN A 127 -17.13 -4.38 10.63
CA GLN A 127 -18.16 -3.35 10.71
C GLN A 127 -19.10 -3.64 11.90
N LYS A 128 -20.01 -2.71 12.21
CA LYS A 128 -20.92 -2.79 13.36
C LYS A 128 -21.75 -4.08 13.38
N GLU A 129 -22.07 -4.61 12.21
CA GLU A 129 -22.90 -5.78 11.98
C GLU A 129 -22.14 -7.09 12.30
N GLU A 130 -20.89 -7.17 11.87
CA GLU A 130 -20.06 -8.39 11.98
C GLU A 130 -19.36 -8.48 13.34
N ARG A 131 -19.12 -7.34 14.01
CA ARG A 131 -18.47 -7.14 15.32
C ARG A 131 -17.05 -7.69 15.48
N GLU A 132 -16.74 -8.85 14.89
CA GLU A 132 -15.44 -9.51 14.92
C GLU A 132 -15.08 -10.12 13.56
N MET A 133 -13.78 -10.27 13.32
CA MET A 133 -13.22 -10.99 12.18
C MET A 133 -12.14 -11.94 12.68
N VAL A 134 -12.13 -13.18 12.18
CA VAL A 134 -11.10 -14.17 12.46
C VAL A 134 -10.28 -14.42 11.21
N PHE A 135 -8.96 -14.35 11.34
CA PHE A 135 -7.97 -14.63 10.30
C PHE A 135 -7.30 -15.96 10.62
N GLU A 136 -7.87 -17.06 10.13
CA GLU A 136 -7.43 -18.43 10.42
C GLU A 136 -5.99 -18.68 9.96
N ASP A 137 -5.58 -18.09 8.84
CA ASP A 137 -4.23 -18.21 8.26
C ASP A 137 -3.13 -17.68 9.18
N THR A 138 -3.46 -16.69 10.03
CA THR A 138 -2.51 -16.05 10.95
C THR A 138 -2.86 -16.21 12.44
N ASN A 139 -3.93 -16.95 12.76
CA ASN A 139 -4.43 -17.15 14.13
C ASN A 139 -4.67 -15.82 14.88
N LEU A 140 -5.28 -14.85 14.21
CA LEU A 140 -5.62 -13.56 14.79
C LEU A 140 -7.13 -13.35 14.78
N LYS A 141 -7.65 -12.72 15.83
CA LYS A 141 -9.02 -12.22 15.88
C LYS A 141 -9.00 -10.73 16.10
N LEU A 142 -9.87 -10.02 15.39
CA LEU A 142 -10.02 -8.58 15.48
C LEU A 142 -11.45 -8.24 15.86
N THR A 143 -11.63 -7.43 16.90
CA THR A 143 -12.94 -7.03 17.42
C THR A 143 -13.10 -5.51 17.35
N LEU A 144 -14.26 -5.02 16.90
CA LEU A 144 -14.60 -3.60 16.98
C LEU A 144 -15.06 -3.27 18.41
N ILE A 145 -14.35 -2.38 19.10
CA ILE A 145 -14.70 -1.95 20.46
C ILE A 145 -15.55 -0.69 20.44
N SER A 146 -15.11 0.33 19.70
CA SER A 146 -15.84 1.59 19.55
C SER A 146 -15.50 2.29 18.24
N GLU A 147 -16.37 3.21 17.83
CA GLU A 147 -16.14 4.10 16.70
C GLU A 147 -16.65 5.51 16.98
N ASP A 148 -15.85 6.50 16.63
CA ASP A 148 -16.18 7.93 16.62
C ASP A 148 -16.15 8.42 15.17
N ILE A 149 -17.33 8.68 14.61
CA ILE A 149 -17.52 9.10 13.22
C ILE A 149 -17.63 10.61 13.18
N LYS A 150 -16.71 11.26 12.45
CA LYS A 150 -16.74 12.67 12.10
C LYS A 150 -17.09 12.87 10.63
N SER A 151 -17.27 14.11 10.20
CA SER A 151 -17.68 14.44 8.83
C SER A 151 -16.71 13.92 7.74
N TYR A 152 -15.40 13.94 7.99
CA TYR A 152 -14.37 13.55 7.00
C TYR A 152 -13.38 12.47 7.46
N TYR A 153 -13.53 12.00 8.70
CA TYR A 153 -12.74 10.89 9.21
C TYR A 153 -13.51 10.07 10.23
N THR A 154 -13.02 8.87 10.52
CA THR A 154 -13.54 8.00 11.59
C THR A 154 -12.36 7.47 12.39
N VAL A 155 -12.48 7.48 13.71
CA VAL A 155 -11.53 6.82 14.61
C VAL A 155 -12.20 5.59 15.18
N ARG A 156 -11.60 4.41 15.01
CA ARG A 156 -12.08 3.17 15.62
C ARG A 156 -11.08 2.67 16.64
N GLN A 157 -11.60 2.14 17.74
CA GLN A 157 -10.84 1.35 18.67
C GLN A 157 -11.08 -0.13 18.36
N LEU A 158 -10.00 -0.84 18.06
CA LEU A 158 -10.03 -2.26 17.73
C LEU A 158 -9.26 -3.03 18.80
N GLU A 159 -9.69 -4.24 19.10
CA GLU A 159 -8.92 -5.19 19.89
C GLU A 159 -8.40 -6.29 18.96
N LEU A 160 -7.08 -6.42 18.87
CA LEU A 160 -6.39 -7.49 18.14
C LEU A 160 -5.93 -8.55 19.16
N GLU A 161 -6.46 -9.75 19.04
CA GLU A 161 -6.13 -10.91 19.87
C GLU A 161 -5.28 -11.91 19.08
N ASN A 162 -4.18 -12.34 19.67
CA ASN A 162 -3.45 -13.52 19.21
C ASN A 162 -4.09 -14.77 19.78
N LEU A 163 -4.70 -15.60 18.93
CA LEU A 163 -5.47 -16.77 19.38
C LEU A 163 -4.58 -17.88 19.95
N MET A 164 -3.28 -17.90 19.63
CA MET A 164 -2.33 -18.87 20.17
C MET A 164 -1.86 -18.48 21.57
N SER A 165 -1.46 -17.21 21.77
CA SER A 165 -0.96 -16.73 23.08
C SER A 165 -2.05 -16.19 24.00
N ARG A 166 -3.23 -15.86 23.46
CA ARG A 166 -4.34 -15.17 24.13
C ARG A 166 -4.00 -13.75 24.62
N GLU A 167 -2.87 -13.20 24.17
CA GLU A 167 -2.55 -11.79 24.38
C GLU A 167 -3.45 -10.91 23.51
N THR A 168 -3.91 -9.79 24.07
CA THR A 168 -4.68 -8.78 23.35
C THR A 168 -3.91 -7.47 23.28
N ARG A 169 -4.15 -6.71 22.22
CA ARG A 169 -3.64 -5.35 22.02
C ARG A 169 -4.72 -4.49 21.45
N GLU A 170 -4.88 -3.31 22.02
CA GLU A 170 -5.75 -2.30 21.42
C GLU A 170 -5.00 -1.59 20.28
N ILE A 171 -5.68 -1.45 19.14
CA ILE A 171 -5.22 -0.79 17.93
C ILE A 171 -6.16 0.37 17.60
N LEU A 172 -5.59 1.54 17.34
CA LEU A 172 -6.34 2.70 16.87
C LEU A 172 -6.35 2.75 15.34
N HIS A 173 -7.54 2.79 14.75
CA HIS A 173 -7.74 2.88 13.30
C HIS A 173 -8.24 4.27 12.94
N PHE A 174 -7.42 5.03 12.22
CA PHE A 174 -7.71 6.38 11.76
C PHE A 174 -8.05 6.33 10.27
N HIS A 175 -9.32 6.55 9.93
CA HIS A 175 -9.82 6.43 8.57
C HIS A 175 -10.21 7.79 8.01
N TYR A 176 -9.41 8.36 7.12
CA TYR A 176 -9.75 9.58 6.38
C TYR A 176 -10.65 9.22 5.19
N THR A 177 -11.90 9.68 5.17
CA THR A 177 -12.95 9.16 4.28
C THR A 177 -13.21 10.01 3.04
N THR A 178 -12.81 11.29 3.04
CA THR A 178 -13.12 12.24 1.96
C THR A 178 -11.96 12.55 1.03
N TRP A 179 -10.80 11.87 1.16
CA TRP A 179 -9.66 12.12 0.27
C TRP A 179 -9.88 11.45 -1.11
N PRO A 180 -10.02 12.21 -2.21
CA PRO A 180 -10.24 11.64 -3.54
C PRO A 180 -8.99 10.96 -4.12
N ASP A 181 -9.18 9.84 -4.84
CA ASP A 181 -8.08 9.13 -5.51
C ASP A 181 -7.43 10.00 -6.60
N PHE A 182 -6.09 10.11 -6.54
CA PHE A 182 -5.23 11.03 -7.31
C PHE A 182 -5.46 12.53 -7.09
N GLY A 183 -6.38 12.91 -6.20
CA GLY A 183 -6.57 14.29 -5.80
C GLY A 183 -5.85 14.64 -4.50
N VAL A 184 -6.27 15.75 -3.92
CA VAL A 184 -5.79 16.29 -2.64
C VAL A 184 -6.98 16.57 -1.73
N PRO A 185 -6.80 16.64 -0.41
CA PRO A 185 -7.83 17.12 0.50
C PRO A 185 -8.30 18.53 0.11
N GLU A 186 -9.55 18.86 0.44
CA GLU A 186 -10.16 20.16 0.08
C GLU A 186 -9.42 21.34 0.70
N SER A 187 -8.88 21.17 1.92
CA SER A 187 -8.08 22.18 2.60
C SER A 187 -6.94 21.56 3.40
N PRO A 188 -5.83 22.28 3.61
CA PRO A 188 -4.79 21.87 4.55
C PRO A 188 -5.31 21.73 5.99
N ALA A 189 -6.32 22.51 6.38
CA ALA A 189 -6.88 22.50 7.73
C ALA A 189 -7.46 21.13 8.13
N SER A 190 -8.29 20.51 7.28
CA SER A 190 -8.86 19.18 7.59
C SER A 190 -7.79 18.08 7.63
N PHE A 191 -6.81 18.15 6.73
CA PHE A 191 -5.66 17.25 6.74
C PHE A 191 -4.80 17.40 8.01
N LEU A 192 -4.49 18.63 8.40
CA LEU A 192 -3.69 18.91 9.58
C LEU A 192 -4.44 18.52 10.85
N ASN A 193 -5.72 18.88 11.00
CA ASN A 193 -6.51 18.46 12.16
C ASN A 193 -6.48 16.91 12.31
N PHE A 194 -6.69 16.16 11.22
CA PHE A 194 -6.56 14.70 11.25
C PHE A 194 -5.15 14.22 11.61
N LEU A 195 -4.09 14.80 11.04
CA LEU A 195 -2.71 14.46 11.39
C LEU A 195 -2.42 14.68 12.88
N PHE A 196 -2.90 15.80 13.43
CA PHE A 196 -2.73 16.12 14.84
C PHE A 196 -3.54 15.18 15.74
N LYS A 197 -4.75 14.74 15.34
CA LYS A 197 -5.47 13.67 16.04
C LYS A 197 -4.66 12.37 16.10
N VAL A 198 -3.97 11.99 15.01
CA VAL A 198 -3.08 10.82 15.01
C VAL A 198 -1.90 11.04 15.97
N ARG A 199 -1.29 12.23 15.98
CA ARG A 199 -0.18 12.58 16.91
C ARG A 199 -0.60 12.51 18.38
N GLU A 200 -1.72 13.15 18.71
CA GLU A 200 -2.29 13.21 20.07
C GLU A 200 -2.64 11.84 20.65
N SER A 201 -2.98 10.88 19.79
CA SER A 201 -3.29 9.51 20.22
C SER A 201 -2.09 8.71 20.77
N GLY A 202 -0.87 9.21 20.62
CA GLY A 202 0.36 8.47 20.95
C GLY A 202 0.72 7.36 19.95
N SER A 203 -0.07 7.14 18.89
CA SER A 203 0.21 6.10 17.88
C SER A 203 1.51 6.30 17.10
N LEU A 204 2.01 7.53 17.06
CA LEU A 204 3.30 7.87 16.45
C LEU A 204 4.46 7.79 17.46
N SER A 205 4.21 7.58 18.77
CA SER A 205 5.23 7.60 19.82
C SER A 205 6.33 6.55 19.60
N ARG A 206 7.52 6.81 20.15
CA ARG A 206 8.68 5.88 20.06
C ARG A 206 8.56 4.68 20.98
N GLU A 207 7.62 4.71 21.92
CA GLU A 207 7.35 3.59 22.82
C GLU A 207 6.62 2.44 22.12
N HIS A 208 6.07 2.69 20.94
CA HIS A 208 5.38 1.71 20.11
C HIS A 208 6.19 1.38 18.85
N GLY A 209 5.78 0.32 18.16
CA GLY A 209 6.24 0.04 16.81
C GLY A 209 5.82 1.10 15.80
N PRO A 210 6.40 1.08 14.58
CA PRO A 210 6.06 2.04 13.54
C PRO A 210 4.56 2.03 13.23
N ILE A 211 3.95 3.20 13.07
CA ILE A 211 2.55 3.29 12.65
C ILE A 211 2.39 2.73 11.23
N VAL A 212 1.31 2.01 10.97
CA VAL A 212 1.00 1.51 9.62
C VAL A 212 0.19 2.56 8.88
N VAL A 213 0.63 2.97 7.69
CA VAL A 213 -0.06 3.96 6.85
C VAL A 213 -0.34 3.33 5.49
N HIS A 214 -1.58 3.39 5.03
CA HIS A 214 -1.93 2.91 3.70
C HIS A 214 -2.98 3.77 3.01
N CYS A 215 -3.06 3.55 1.70
CA CYS A 215 -4.18 3.95 0.87
C CYS A 215 -4.51 2.74 -0.01
N SER A 216 -4.72 2.91 -1.32
CA SER A 216 -4.83 1.74 -2.22
C SER A 216 -3.47 1.13 -2.56
N ALA A 217 -2.52 1.92 -3.08
CA ALA A 217 -1.18 1.46 -3.44
C ALA A 217 -0.12 1.68 -2.33
N GLY A 218 -0.43 2.52 -1.34
CA GLY A 218 0.50 2.84 -0.25
C GLY A 218 1.64 3.77 -0.65
N ILE A 219 1.44 4.66 -1.64
CA ILE A 219 2.51 5.55 -2.13
C ILE A 219 2.07 7.02 -2.32
N GLY A 220 0.91 7.29 -2.92
CA GLY A 220 0.45 8.66 -3.17
C GLY A 220 0.04 9.40 -1.89
N ARG A 221 -1.18 9.15 -1.42
CA ARG A 221 -1.76 9.75 -0.20
C ARG A 221 -0.92 9.45 1.05
N SER A 222 -0.45 8.20 1.16
CA SER A 222 0.44 7.78 2.24
C SER A 222 1.77 8.53 2.24
N GLY A 223 2.33 8.80 1.05
CA GLY A 223 3.54 9.62 0.91
C GLY A 223 3.31 11.05 1.36
N THR A 224 2.20 11.68 0.96
CA THR A 224 1.81 13.03 1.42
C THR A 224 1.66 13.09 2.93
N PHE A 225 0.98 12.12 3.55
CA PHE A 225 0.80 12.06 5.00
C PHE A 225 2.13 12.03 5.75
N CYS A 226 2.99 11.07 5.41
CA CYS A 226 4.27 10.89 6.09
C CYS A 226 5.28 11.99 5.80
N LEU A 227 5.27 12.59 4.59
CA LEU A 227 6.13 13.72 4.25
C LEU A 227 5.78 14.94 5.09
N ALA A 228 4.50 15.30 5.16
CA ALA A 228 4.06 16.44 5.96
C ALA A 228 4.41 16.25 7.45
N ASP A 229 4.12 15.07 8.01
CA ASP A 229 4.47 14.73 9.39
C ASP A 229 5.98 14.84 9.66
N THR A 230 6.81 14.26 8.78
CA THR A 230 8.27 14.28 8.92
C THR A 230 8.82 15.70 8.84
N CYS A 231 8.38 16.50 7.87
CA CYS A 231 8.83 17.89 7.72
C CYS A 231 8.49 18.71 8.97
N LEU A 232 7.25 18.65 9.45
CA LEU A 232 6.83 19.35 10.67
C LEU A 232 7.66 18.91 11.89
N LEU A 233 7.99 17.63 12.00
CA LEU A 233 8.82 17.10 13.09
C LEU A 233 10.28 17.58 13.00
N LEU A 234 10.85 17.66 11.80
CA LEU A 234 12.19 18.22 11.59
C LEU A 234 12.24 19.70 11.94
N MET A 235 11.22 20.47 11.56
CA MET A 235 11.11 21.89 11.92
C MET A 235 11.05 22.07 13.43
N ASP A 236 10.24 21.26 14.11
CA ASP A 236 10.13 21.29 15.57
C ASP A 236 11.44 20.91 16.27
N LYS A 237 12.14 19.88 15.76
CA LYS A 237 13.41 19.41 16.31
C LYS A 237 14.54 20.43 16.15
N ARG A 238 14.62 21.07 14.97
CA ARG A 238 15.67 22.05 14.65
C ARG A 238 15.35 23.44 15.19
N LYS A 239 14.08 23.72 15.53
CA LYS A 239 13.56 25.05 15.88
C LYS A 239 13.85 26.10 14.81
N ASP A 240 13.99 25.65 13.57
CA ASP A 240 14.26 26.48 12.40
C ASP A 240 13.50 25.95 11.17
N PRO A 241 12.33 26.55 10.87
CA PRO A 241 11.55 26.26 9.68
C PRO A 241 12.30 26.40 8.35
N SER A 242 13.27 27.31 8.26
CA SER A 242 13.97 27.59 7.01
C SER A 242 14.95 26.48 6.63
N SER A 243 15.38 25.67 7.60
CA SER A 243 16.32 24.56 7.38
C SER A 243 15.73 23.34 6.66
N VAL A 244 14.40 23.24 6.54
CA VAL A 244 13.72 22.03 6.04
C VAL A 244 13.44 22.14 4.54
N ASP A 245 14.16 21.34 3.76
CA ASP A 245 13.94 21.15 2.33
C ASP A 245 12.98 19.96 2.09
N ILE A 246 11.74 20.26 1.70
CA ILE A 246 10.69 19.26 1.45
C ILE A 246 11.11 18.26 0.35
N LYS A 247 11.75 18.71 -0.72
CA LYS A 247 12.13 17.86 -1.86
C LYS A 247 13.20 16.86 -1.41
N LYS A 248 14.19 17.33 -0.66
CA LYS A 248 15.25 16.48 -0.09
C LYS A 248 14.67 15.44 0.88
N VAL A 249 13.73 15.83 1.74
CA VAL A 249 13.05 14.87 2.64
C VAL A 249 12.26 13.83 1.84
N LEU A 250 11.56 14.23 0.78
CA LEU A 250 10.83 13.30 -0.09
C LEU A 250 11.77 12.33 -0.81
N LEU A 251 12.90 12.81 -1.34
CA LEU A 251 13.93 11.96 -1.95
C LEU A 251 14.51 10.96 -0.95
N GLU A 252 14.74 11.39 0.30
CA GLU A 252 15.18 10.50 1.37
C GLU A 252 14.14 9.41 1.66
N MET A 253 12.86 9.77 1.80
CA MET A 253 11.78 8.80 1.99
C MET A 253 11.64 7.82 0.82
N ARG A 254 11.85 8.31 -0.42
CA ARG A 254 11.79 7.50 -1.64
C ARG A 254 12.91 6.46 -1.73
N LYS A 255 13.97 6.56 -0.92
CA LYS A 255 14.95 5.47 -0.77
C LYS A 255 14.34 4.21 -0.16
N PHE A 256 13.27 4.33 0.62
CA PHE A 256 12.65 3.20 1.32
C PHE A 256 11.45 2.61 0.58
N ARG A 257 10.72 3.42 -0.20
CA ARG A 257 9.59 2.94 -1.00
C ARG A 257 9.47 3.78 -2.26
N MET A 258 9.31 3.12 -3.40
CA MET A 258 9.16 3.79 -4.69
C MET A 258 7.93 4.70 -4.74
N GLY A 259 8.01 5.75 -5.56
CA GLY A 259 6.84 6.48 -6.04
C GLY A 259 6.03 7.24 -4.98
N LEU A 260 6.60 7.52 -3.79
CA LEU A 260 5.91 8.34 -2.78
C LEU A 260 5.52 9.70 -3.37
N ILE A 261 4.26 10.11 -3.20
CA ILE A 261 3.63 11.24 -3.91
C ILE A 261 3.53 10.97 -5.42
N GLN A 262 2.29 10.90 -5.92
CA GLN A 262 1.96 10.42 -7.27
C GLN A 262 1.58 11.52 -8.27
N THR A 263 1.33 12.74 -7.79
CA THR A 263 0.98 13.88 -8.66
C THR A 263 1.69 15.15 -8.22
N ALA A 264 1.87 16.09 -9.16
CA ALA A 264 2.39 17.42 -8.86
C ALA A 264 1.48 18.16 -7.85
N ASP A 265 0.16 17.98 -7.94
CA ASP A 265 -0.79 18.57 -6.99
C ASP A 265 -0.62 18.01 -5.57
N GLN A 266 -0.30 16.72 -5.41
CA GLN A 266 0.02 16.16 -4.10
C GLN A 266 1.32 16.74 -3.53
N LEU A 267 2.32 17.00 -4.38
CA LEU A 267 3.54 17.70 -3.96
C LEU A 267 3.22 19.13 -3.52
N ARG A 268 2.49 19.89 -4.34
CA ARG A 268 2.02 21.24 -4.03
C ARG A 268 1.22 21.28 -2.73
N PHE A 269 0.31 20.33 -2.53
CA PHE A 269 -0.47 20.21 -1.30
C PHE A 269 0.40 19.89 -0.09
N SER A 270 1.45 19.07 -0.25
CA SER A 270 2.40 18.80 0.83
C SER A 270 3.10 20.07 1.30
N TYR A 271 3.49 20.96 0.37
CA TYR A 271 4.01 22.28 0.72
C TYR A 271 2.98 23.11 1.50
N LEU A 272 1.75 23.22 1.02
CA LEU A 272 0.68 23.95 1.70
C LEU A 272 0.44 23.44 3.13
N ALA A 273 0.37 22.12 3.30
CA ALA A 273 0.18 21.50 4.61
C ALA A 273 1.35 21.77 5.56
N VAL A 274 2.60 21.70 5.08
CA VAL A 274 3.76 21.97 5.93
C VAL A 274 3.88 23.46 6.27
N ILE A 275 3.65 24.36 5.31
CA ILE A 275 3.63 25.81 5.53
C ILE A 275 2.57 26.19 6.57
N GLU A 276 1.36 25.67 6.41
CA GLU A 276 0.26 25.96 7.35
C GLU A 276 0.56 25.34 8.73
N GLY A 277 1.00 24.08 8.77
CA GLY A 277 1.36 23.39 10.00
C GLY A 277 2.53 24.01 10.75
N ALA A 278 3.44 24.70 10.04
CA ALA A 278 4.56 25.41 10.63
C ALA A 278 4.13 26.48 11.64
N LYS A 279 2.97 27.13 11.41
CA LYS A 279 2.43 28.15 12.32
C LYS A 279 2.26 27.60 13.73
N PHE A 280 1.71 26.38 13.83
CA PHE A 280 1.57 25.68 15.11
C PHE A 280 2.93 25.34 15.73
N ILE A 281 3.86 24.80 14.95
CA ILE A 281 5.20 24.45 15.43
C ILE A 281 5.98 25.67 15.92
N MET A 282 5.75 26.85 15.33
CA MET A 282 6.35 28.12 15.74
C MET A 282 5.72 28.75 17.00
N GLY A 283 4.75 28.07 17.63
CA GLY A 283 4.19 28.46 18.93
C GLY A 283 2.84 29.15 18.87
N ASP A 284 2.21 29.25 17.69
CA ASP A 284 0.80 29.65 17.62
C ASP A 284 -0.08 28.44 17.94
N SER A 285 -0.43 28.23 19.20
CA SER A 285 -1.31 27.13 19.56
C SER A 285 -2.76 27.35 19.11
N SER A 286 -3.16 28.59 18.79
CA SER A 286 -4.55 28.94 18.47
C SER A 286 -5.01 28.40 17.11
N VAL A 287 -4.08 28.20 16.19
CA VAL A 287 -4.36 27.66 14.85
C VAL A 287 -4.90 26.22 14.89
N GLN A 288 -4.61 25.45 15.93
CA GLN A 288 -5.16 24.10 16.06
C GLN A 288 -6.69 24.11 16.22
N GLU A 289 -7.23 25.01 17.06
CA GLU A 289 -8.68 25.19 17.19
C GLU A 289 -9.30 25.75 15.91
N GLN A 290 -8.60 26.67 15.23
CA GLN A 290 -9.05 27.18 13.92
C GLN A 290 -9.14 26.07 12.88
N TRP A 291 -8.18 25.14 12.83
CA TRP A 291 -8.26 24.01 11.90
C TRP A 291 -9.43 23.10 12.22
N LYS A 292 -9.72 22.86 13.51
CA LYS A 292 -10.88 22.08 13.93
C LYS A 292 -12.17 22.73 13.42
N GLU A 293 -12.34 24.03 13.66
CA GLU A 293 -13.49 24.82 13.19
C GLU A 293 -13.62 24.81 11.65
N LEU A 294 -12.54 25.10 10.93
CA LEU A 294 -12.49 25.14 9.46
C LEU A 294 -12.64 23.76 8.81
N SER A 295 -12.33 22.69 9.55
CA SER A 295 -12.51 21.33 9.05
C SER A 295 -13.96 20.85 9.12
N HIS A 296 -14.80 21.54 9.89
CA HIS A 296 -16.20 21.19 10.10
C HIS A 296 -16.39 19.73 10.53
N GLU A 297 -15.53 19.23 11.45
CA GLU A 297 -15.53 17.81 11.84
C GLU A 297 -16.84 17.34 12.50
N ASP A 298 -17.56 18.25 13.15
CA ASP A 298 -18.82 17.97 13.87
C ASP A 298 -20.06 17.95 12.97
N LEU A 299 -19.92 18.21 11.66
CA LEU A 299 -21.04 18.04 10.72
C LEU A 299 -21.39 16.56 10.55
N GLU A 300 -22.63 16.30 10.15
CA GLU A 300 -23.04 14.94 9.79
C GLU A 300 -22.17 14.41 8.64
N PRO A 301 -21.74 13.13 8.71
CA PRO A 301 -20.95 12.53 7.64
C PRO A 301 -21.75 12.52 6.33
N PRO A 302 -21.09 12.74 5.17
CA PRO A 302 -21.74 12.61 3.88
C PRO A 302 -22.37 11.22 3.73
N PRO A 303 -23.54 11.08 3.10
CA PRO A 303 -24.11 9.79 2.77
C PRO A 303 -23.08 8.94 2.00
N GLU A 304 -22.96 7.65 2.32
CA GLU A 304 -21.98 6.75 1.68
C GLU A 304 -22.10 6.68 0.14
N HIS A 305 -23.22 7.19 -0.41
CA HIS A 305 -23.62 7.12 -1.82
C HIS A 305 -23.78 8.50 -2.49
N VAL A 306 -22.98 9.51 -2.15
CA VAL A 306 -22.96 10.72 -3.01
C VAL A 306 -22.18 10.41 -4.29
N PRO A 307 -22.81 10.37 -5.49
CA PRO A 307 -22.08 10.26 -6.74
C PRO A 307 -21.13 11.46 -6.89
N PRO A 308 -19.97 11.30 -7.54
CA PRO A 308 -19.04 12.40 -7.71
C PRO A 308 -19.73 13.58 -8.41
N PRO A 309 -19.40 14.83 -8.06
CA PRO A 309 -19.93 16.00 -8.74
C PRO A 309 -19.69 15.88 -10.25
N PRO A 310 -20.61 16.38 -11.10
CA PRO A 310 -20.45 16.33 -12.54
C PRO A 310 -19.14 16.97 -12.95
N ARG A 311 -18.39 16.28 -13.83
CA ARG A 311 -17.10 16.78 -14.30
C ARG A 311 -17.30 18.17 -14.90
N PRO A 312 -16.41 19.15 -14.65
CA PRO A 312 -16.42 20.39 -15.40
C PRO A 312 -16.34 20.05 -16.90
N PRO A 313 -17.06 20.77 -17.77
CA PRO A 313 -17.09 20.48 -19.19
C PRO A 313 -15.65 20.44 -19.73
N LYS A 314 -15.34 19.39 -20.50
CA LYS A 314 -14.05 19.29 -21.20
C LYS A 314 -13.84 20.59 -21.95
N ARG A 315 -12.85 21.40 -21.55
CA ARG A 315 -12.32 22.43 -22.45
C ARG A 315 -11.86 21.68 -23.69
N VAL A 316 -12.50 21.97 -24.81
CA VAL A 316 -12.02 21.58 -26.13
C VAL A 316 -10.67 22.23 -26.28
N LEU A 317 -9.60 21.46 -26.07
CA LEU A 317 -8.28 21.82 -26.54
C LEU A 317 -8.29 21.61 -28.05
N GLU A 318 -8.25 22.71 -28.79
CA GLU A 318 -7.97 22.68 -30.22
C GLU A 318 -6.65 21.93 -30.48
N PRO A 319 -6.57 21.11 -31.55
CA PRO A 319 -5.38 20.33 -31.84
C PRO A 319 -4.29 21.25 -32.41
N HIS A 320 -3.30 21.60 -31.60
CA HIS A 320 -2.04 22.10 -32.13
C HIS A 320 -1.17 20.92 -32.56
N ASN A 321 -1.03 20.84 -33.88
CA ASN A 321 -0.28 19.87 -34.66
C ASN A 321 1.22 19.97 -34.33
N GLY A 322 1.84 18.85 -33.95
CA GLY A 322 3.27 18.79 -33.64
C GLY A 322 3.74 17.34 -33.48
N LYS A 323 4.03 16.70 -34.62
CA LYS A 323 4.58 15.34 -34.71
C LYS A 323 5.87 15.20 -33.89
N CYS A 324 5.95 14.19 -33.03
CA CYS A 324 7.21 13.50 -32.76
C CYS A 324 6.94 11.99 -32.66
N LYS A 325 7.61 11.22 -33.52
CA LYS A 325 7.39 9.80 -33.78
C LYS A 325 7.89 8.94 -32.62
N GLU A 326 7.08 7.99 -32.19
CA GLU A 326 7.50 6.86 -31.37
C GLU A 326 8.46 5.96 -32.17
N PHE A 327 9.58 5.62 -31.55
CA PHE A 327 10.52 4.60 -32.01
C PHE A 327 10.58 3.56 -30.90
N PHE A 328 10.07 2.35 -31.15
CA PHE A 328 10.63 1.04 -30.76
C PHE A 328 9.63 -0.06 -31.21
N PRO A 329 9.91 -0.83 -32.27
CA PRO A 329 9.18 -2.05 -32.58
C PRO A 329 9.85 -3.27 -31.95
N ASN A 330 9.04 -4.21 -31.44
CA ASN A 330 9.15 -5.65 -31.70
C ASN A 330 8.12 -6.41 -30.86
N HIS A 331 7.08 -6.93 -31.49
CA HIS A 331 6.92 -8.39 -31.69
C HIS A 331 5.68 -8.70 -32.54
N GLN A 332 5.93 -9.42 -33.63
CA GLN A 332 4.99 -9.99 -34.60
C GLN A 332 4.02 -10.99 -33.97
N TRP A 333 2.77 -11.03 -34.48
CA TRP A 333 2.06 -12.28 -34.76
C TRP A 333 1.41 -12.23 -36.16
N VAL A 334 1.66 -13.32 -36.86
CA VAL A 334 1.45 -13.80 -38.24
C VAL A 334 0.01 -13.74 -38.81
N LYS A 335 -0.05 -13.69 -40.17
CA LYS A 335 -1.07 -14.12 -41.17
C LYS A 335 -1.68 -12.96 -41.99
N ASP A 336 -1.91 -13.04 -43.29
CA ASP A 336 -1.73 -14.06 -44.34
C ASP A 336 -1.69 -13.31 -45.69
N ASP A 337 -1.21 -14.02 -46.72
CA ASP A 337 -0.88 -13.70 -48.11
C ASP A 337 -1.85 -12.80 -48.93
N THR A 338 -1.31 -11.99 -49.86
CA THR A 338 -1.50 -12.13 -51.34
C THR A 338 -0.57 -11.18 -52.13
N GLU A 339 0.22 -11.74 -53.07
CA GLU A 339 0.48 -11.36 -54.49
C GLU A 339 0.56 -9.85 -54.87
N GLU A 340 1.45 -9.31 -55.73
CA GLU A 340 2.33 -9.81 -56.79
C GLU A 340 3.31 -8.67 -57.22
N GLU A 341 4.50 -9.07 -57.69
CA GLU A 341 5.39 -8.53 -58.75
C GLU A 341 5.65 -7.01 -58.95
N ASP A 342 6.92 -6.57 -58.88
CA ASP A 342 7.79 -6.40 -60.07
C ASP A 342 9.22 -5.85 -59.77
N LYS A 343 10.21 -6.64 -60.22
CA LYS A 343 11.51 -6.39 -60.89
C LYS A 343 12.58 -5.33 -60.50
N GLU A 344 13.80 -5.91 -60.37
CA GLU A 344 15.11 -5.52 -60.95
C GLU A 344 15.86 -4.29 -60.37
N ASP A 345 17.19 -4.23 -60.17
CA ASP A 345 18.35 -5.07 -60.52
C ASP A 345 19.61 -4.60 -59.72
N GLY A 346 20.62 -5.46 -59.54
CA GLY A 346 22.06 -5.07 -59.48
C GLY A 346 22.76 -4.66 -58.15
N PRO A 347 24.10 -4.83 -58.02
CA PRO A 347 24.64 -5.63 -56.91
C PRO A 347 25.85 -5.05 -56.12
N VAL A 348 26.27 -5.78 -55.08
CA VAL A 348 27.62 -5.90 -54.46
C VAL A 348 28.16 -4.70 -53.66
N GLN A 349 28.44 -4.89 -52.35
CA GLN A 349 29.80 -5.19 -51.83
C GLN A 349 29.85 -5.33 -50.29
N GLU A 350 30.43 -6.44 -49.84
CA GLU A 350 30.85 -6.72 -48.46
C GLU A 350 32.00 -5.79 -48.01
N ALA A 351 31.99 -5.41 -46.73
CA ALA A 351 33.23 -5.18 -45.99
C ALA A 351 33.03 -5.51 -44.50
N THR A 352 33.35 -6.75 -44.17
CA THR A 352 33.61 -7.29 -42.84
C THR A 352 34.79 -6.56 -42.17
N ARG A 353 34.67 -6.17 -40.90
CA ARG A 353 35.82 -6.13 -39.97
C ARG A 353 35.37 -6.35 -38.52
N ALA A 354 35.89 -7.44 -37.97
CA ALA A 354 35.74 -7.92 -36.60
C ALA A 354 36.58 -7.11 -35.58
N PRO A 355 36.33 -7.25 -34.26
CA PRO A 355 36.98 -6.48 -33.20
C PRO A 355 38.26 -7.14 -32.68
N LEU A 356 39.22 -6.32 -32.25
CA LEU A 356 40.43 -6.76 -31.55
C LEU A 356 40.21 -6.72 -30.03
N ASN A 357 40.24 -7.91 -29.43
CA ASN A 357 40.58 -8.14 -28.02
C ASN A 357 42.10 -8.27 -27.90
N ALA A 358 42.69 -7.71 -26.85
CA ALA A 358 43.75 -8.38 -26.08
C ALA A 358 44.08 -7.64 -24.77
N PRO A 359 44.58 -8.34 -23.73
CA PRO A 359 44.45 -8.00 -22.32
C PRO A 359 45.79 -7.56 -21.68
N CYS A 360 45.76 -7.17 -20.41
CA CYS A 360 46.96 -7.23 -19.58
C CYS A 360 46.62 -7.61 -18.13
N SER A 361 47.41 -8.55 -17.61
CA SER A 361 47.31 -9.20 -16.31
C SER A 361 48.52 -8.87 -15.44
N LEU A 362 48.31 -8.90 -14.11
CA LEU A 362 49.24 -9.15 -12.98
C LEU A 362 50.41 -8.14 -12.79
N GLU A 363 50.89 -7.79 -11.59
CA GLU A 363 51.01 -8.54 -10.34
C GLU A 363 51.48 -7.65 -9.15
N SER A 364 51.44 -8.25 -7.94
CA SER A 364 52.27 -8.01 -6.74
C SER A 364 51.78 -6.97 -5.70
N ALA A 365 51.83 -7.17 -4.37
CA ALA A 365 51.99 -8.31 -3.43
C ALA A 365 51.92 -7.72 -1.98
N SER A 366 51.57 -8.55 -0.97
CA SER A 366 51.80 -8.47 0.51
C SER A 366 50.57 -9.07 1.23
N GLN A 367 50.51 -10.31 1.77
CA GLN A 367 51.13 -10.94 2.98
C GLN A 367 50.93 -10.09 4.26
N ASP A 368 50.39 -10.53 5.42
CA ASP A 368 50.36 -11.81 6.19
C ASP A 368 48.97 -12.09 6.87
N THR A 369 48.41 -13.30 7.13
CA THR A 369 48.74 -14.49 8.01
C THR A 369 48.81 -14.18 9.53
N GLU A 370 48.17 -14.82 10.52
CA GLU A 370 47.80 -16.22 10.92
C GLU A 370 46.45 -16.26 11.71
N VAL A 371 45.55 -17.25 11.69
CA VAL A 371 45.53 -18.71 12.01
C VAL A 371 45.47 -19.06 13.53
N ARG A 372 44.34 -19.67 13.98
CA ARG A 372 44.34 -20.94 14.74
C ARG A 372 42.98 -21.66 14.65
N ARG A 373 43.04 -22.99 14.47
CA ARG A 373 41.94 -23.96 14.27
C ARG A 373 42.21 -25.22 15.10
N ARG A 374 41.15 -26.03 15.29
CA ARG A 374 41.04 -27.48 15.65
C ARG A 374 40.90 -27.80 17.15
N VAL A 375 40.20 -28.86 17.61
CA VAL A 375 39.88 -30.25 17.14
C VAL A 375 38.59 -30.70 17.92
N VAL A 376 37.49 -31.30 17.40
CA VAL A 376 37.11 -32.67 16.89
C VAL A 376 37.05 -33.85 17.90
N GLY A 377 35.91 -34.58 17.87
CA GLY A 377 35.73 -36.04 18.14
C GLY A 377 34.57 -36.37 19.10
N ALA A 378 33.68 -37.38 18.96
CA ALA A 378 33.39 -38.42 17.95
C ALA A 378 32.03 -39.13 18.31
N ASP A 379 31.35 -39.77 17.32
CA ASP A 379 30.07 -40.55 17.34
C ASP A 379 30.20 -41.98 17.98
N PRO A 380 29.33 -43.04 17.78
CA PRO A 380 28.01 -43.24 17.09
C PRO A 380 26.99 -44.26 17.72
N ALA A 381 25.77 -44.41 17.13
CA ALA A 381 25.02 -45.67 16.85
C ALA A 381 23.54 -45.37 16.45
N GLN A 382 23.10 -45.54 15.19
CA GLN A 382 22.52 -46.73 14.51
C GLN A 382 21.17 -47.29 15.05
N GLY A 383 20.14 -47.34 14.19
CA GLY A 383 18.98 -48.23 14.35
C GLY A 383 17.69 -47.86 13.58
N GLU A 384 17.53 -48.36 12.35
CA GLU A 384 16.26 -48.75 11.68
C GLU A 384 16.56 -50.09 10.95
N PRO A 385 15.61 -50.96 10.54
CA PRO A 385 14.16 -50.76 10.35
C PRO A 385 13.25 -51.94 10.83
N SER A 386 11.91 -51.79 10.79
CA SER A 386 10.98 -52.91 10.43
C SER A 386 9.50 -52.49 10.31
N LEU A 387 8.85 -52.96 9.25
CA LEU A 387 7.41 -53.25 9.08
C LEU A 387 7.26 -54.78 9.00
N PRO A 388 6.10 -55.38 9.37
CA PRO A 388 5.06 -55.64 8.36
C PRO A 388 3.58 -55.62 8.86
N ALA A 389 2.67 -55.35 7.90
CA ALA A 389 1.28 -55.84 7.64
C ALA A 389 0.29 -56.07 8.83
N GLU A 390 -1.04 -55.82 8.79
CA GLU A 390 -2.07 -56.00 7.77
C GLU A 390 -3.32 -55.11 8.03
N GLU A 391 -4.20 -55.12 7.03
CA GLU A 391 -5.50 -54.49 6.77
C GLU A 391 -6.54 -54.36 7.90
N ARG A 392 -7.35 -53.29 7.83
CA ARG A 392 -8.82 -53.39 7.97
C ARG A 392 -9.57 -52.24 7.29
N ASP A 393 -10.59 -52.63 6.54
CA ASP A 393 -11.55 -51.84 5.75
C ASP A 393 -12.46 -50.86 6.53
N GLN A 394 -12.65 -49.66 5.92
CA GLN A 394 -13.88 -48.83 5.72
C GLN A 394 -14.71 -48.29 6.93
N PRO A 395 -15.62 -47.29 6.75
CA PRO A 395 -15.98 -46.48 5.57
C PRO A 395 -16.09 -44.93 5.78
N LEU A 396 -16.09 -44.20 4.66
CA LEU A 396 -16.78 -42.89 4.52
C LEU A 396 -18.26 -43.01 4.93
N SER A 397 -18.66 -42.49 6.09
CA SER A 397 -20.09 -42.42 6.46
C SER A 397 -20.45 -41.25 7.39
N HIS A 398 -20.13 -40.02 7.00
CA HIS A 398 -20.67 -38.85 7.71
C HIS A 398 -21.40 -37.81 6.84
N TRP A 399 -21.40 -37.97 5.52
CA TRP A 399 -21.97 -36.96 4.60
C TRP A 399 -23.38 -37.29 4.06
N LYS A 400 -23.89 -38.51 4.28
CA LYS A 400 -25.21 -38.91 3.76
C LYS A 400 -26.41 -38.34 4.52
N PRO A 401 -26.43 -38.21 5.86
CA PRO A 401 -27.60 -37.65 6.56
C PRO A 401 -27.81 -36.16 6.29
N PHE A 402 -26.71 -35.40 6.15
CA PHE A 402 -26.76 -33.95 5.96
C PHE A 402 -27.27 -33.55 4.57
N LEU A 403 -26.76 -34.20 3.50
CA LEU A 403 -27.23 -33.93 2.15
C LEU A 403 -28.71 -34.30 1.96
N VAL A 404 -29.17 -35.41 2.55
CA VAL A 404 -30.58 -35.83 2.47
C VAL A 404 -31.49 -34.81 3.15
N ASN A 405 -31.10 -34.29 4.31
CA ASN A 405 -31.90 -33.29 5.03
C ASN A 405 -31.99 -31.95 4.27
N VAL A 406 -30.91 -31.51 3.62
CA VAL A 406 -30.91 -30.28 2.80
C VAL A 406 -31.78 -30.46 1.54
N CYS A 407 -31.70 -31.62 0.88
CA CYS A 407 -32.54 -31.91 -0.29
C CYS A 407 -34.04 -31.98 0.08
N VAL A 408 -34.41 -32.62 1.19
CA VAL A 408 -35.81 -32.71 1.63
C VAL A 408 -36.37 -31.33 2.00
N ALA A 409 -35.60 -30.50 2.71
CA ALA A 409 -36.02 -29.13 3.04
C ALA A 409 -36.23 -28.26 1.79
N THR A 410 -35.37 -28.41 0.78
CA THR A 410 -35.47 -27.67 -0.49
C THR A 410 -36.69 -28.10 -1.31
N VAL A 411 -37.00 -29.41 -1.34
CA VAL A 411 -38.19 -29.93 -2.05
C VAL A 411 -39.49 -29.49 -1.35
N LEU A 412 -39.54 -29.51 -0.02
CA LEU A 412 -40.72 -29.08 0.74
C LEU A 412 -40.98 -27.58 0.60
N THR A 413 -39.92 -26.74 0.63
CA THR A 413 -40.07 -25.29 0.46
C THR A 413 -40.46 -24.91 -0.96
N ALA A 414 -39.87 -25.54 -1.98
CA ALA A 414 -40.28 -25.36 -3.37
C ALA A 414 -41.72 -25.84 -3.62
N GLY A 415 -42.11 -26.98 -3.05
CA GLY A 415 -43.48 -27.51 -3.13
C GLY A 415 -44.50 -26.58 -2.47
N ALA A 416 -44.20 -26.07 -1.28
CA ALA A 416 -45.05 -25.09 -0.59
C ALA A 416 -45.20 -23.79 -1.38
N TYR A 417 -44.12 -23.28 -1.99
CA TYR A 417 -44.15 -22.10 -2.83
C TYR A 417 -44.99 -22.30 -4.11
N LEU A 418 -44.89 -23.46 -4.75
CA LEU A 418 -45.69 -23.80 -5.93
C LEU A 418 -47.18 -23.97 -5.59
N CYS A 419 -47.50 -24.62 -4.46
CA CYS A 419 -48.87 -24.70 -3.96
C CYS A 419 -49.45 -23.33 -3.62
N TYR A 420 -48.65 -22.45 -2.99
CA TYR A 420 -49.05 -21.07 -2.73
C TYR A 420 -49.34 -20.31 -4.03
N ARG A 421 -48.46 -20.39 -5.04
CA ARG A 421 -48.76 -19.77 -6.34
C ARG A 421 -50.00 -20.37 -6.98
N PHE A 422 -50.20 -21.68 -6.94
CA PHE A 422 -51.36 -22.29 -7.60
C PHE A 422 -52.69 -21.89 -6.93
N LEU A 423 -52.73 -21.86 -5.60
CA LEU A 423 -53.92 -21.47 -4.84
C LEU A 423 -54.25 -19.97 -4.97
N PHE A 424 -53.24 -19.10 -5.05
CA PHE A 424 -53.45 -17.65 -5.14
C PHE A 424 -53.48 -17.10 -6.58
N SER A 425 -53.01 -17.86 -7.58
CA SER A 425 -53.14 -17.47 -9.00
C SER A 425 -54.47 -17.93 -9.61
N SER A 426 -55.18 -18.86 -8.97
CA SER A 426 -56.48 -19.38 -9.45
C SER A 426 -57.70 -18.62 -8.92
N ASN A 427 -57.48 -17.57 -8.11
CA ASN A 427 -58.54 -16.70 -7.58
C ASN A 427 -58.59 -15.31 -8.26
N ILE A 428 -57.94 -15.17 -9.41
CA ILE A 428 -58.06 -14.00 -10.28
C ILE A 428 -58.47 -14.48 -11.67
N GLN A 429 -59.71 -14.96 -11.78
CA GLN A 429 -60.48 -14.87 -13.01
C GLN A 429 -61.98 -14.93 -12.73
#